data_AF-A0A3N4LQ01-F1
#
_entry.id   AF-A0A3N4LQ01-F1
#
_cell.length_a   1.000
_cell.length_b   1.000
_cell.length_c   1.000
_cell.angle_alpha   90.00
_cell.angle_beta   90.00
_cell.angle_gamma   90.00
#
_symmetry.space_group_name_H-M   'P 1'
#
loop_
_entity.id
_entity.type
_entity.pdbx_description
1 polymer ?
#
loop_
_entity_poly.entity_id
_entity_poly.type
_entity_poly.pdbx_seq_one_letter_code
_entity_poly.pdbx_strand_id
1 'polypeptide(L)'
;GPLPTFNPTSSQDLDSLLARFRKQMFTEPHLLERQRLLTQKKKNHHFLEEDPIYFPIGNQTVQLTPKLVHHNFPRKMFTKAVHLMKVPSDFDAIPELVLGYTQSGSKLLDKNICMAVRRAGITGRADVLIKILEQAEHNKIHIPMSIAREGFRGFIVTAKLPSKHAVIKAVRGARQLRNLLGKQDTLGLDPEPVKIAKDPVGLGTLAGITSEASRKFNGGLDHGGYTAWYVKKMFLPESWDSVKDEQ
;
A
#
# COMPACT_ATOMS: atom_id res chain seq x y z
N GLY A 1 -13.68 4.58 8.35
CA GLY A 1 -12.23 4.83 8.40
C GLY A 1 -11.99 6.33 8.33
N PRO A 2 -10.76 6.81 8.55
CA PRO A 2 -10.44 8.22 8.40
C PRO A 2 -10.57 8.68 6.95
N LEU A 3 -10.81 9.98 6.74
CA LEU A 3 -10.79 10.59 5.42
C LEU A 3 -9.34 10.65 4.89
N PRO A 4 -9.06 10.12 3.69
CA PRO A 4 -7.70 10.06 3.18
C PRO A 4 -7.04 11.44 3.03
N THR A 5 -5.82 11.60 3.54
CA THR A 5 -5.06 12.86 3.52
C THR A 5 -3.81 12.78 2.67
N PHE A 6 -3.41 13.89 2.06
CA PHE A 6 -2.24 13.95 1.22
C PHE A 6 -1.34 15.10 1.66
N ASN A 7 -0.06 14.80 1.88
CA ASN A 7 0.97 15.82 2.05
C ASN A 7 1.30 16.46 0.69
N PRO A 8 1.83 17.70 0.68
CA PRO A 8 2.36 18.30 -0.55
C PRO A 8 3.36 17.38 -1.25
N THR A 9 3.24 17.27 -2.56
CA THR A 9 4.09 16.41 -3.39
C THR A 9 5.09 17.22 -4.21
N SER A 10 5.93 16.53 -4.98
CA SER A 10 6.95 17.17 -5.82
C SER A 10 6.43 17.93 -7.03
N SER A 11 5.13 17.83 -7.36
CA SER A 11 4.56 18.50 -8.54
C SER A 11 3.13 18.97 -8.31
N GLN A 12 2.84 20.15 -8.85
CA GLN A 12 1.49 20.74 -8.82
C GLN A 12 0.46 19.86 -9.54
N ASP A 13 0.87 19.12 -10.57
CA ASP A 13 0.00 18.18 -11.29
C ASP A 13 -0.46 17.02 -10.41
N LEU A 14 0.46 16.45 -9.61
CA LEU A 14 0.14 15.39 -8.68
C LEU A 14 -0.74 15.94 -7.55
N ASP A 15 -0.39 17.08 -6.96
CA ASP A 15 -1.19 17.73 -5.92
C ASP A 15 -2.62 18.02 -6.40
N SER A 16 -2.77 18.56 -7.60
CA SER A 16 -4.07 18.86 -8.21
C SER A 16 -4.89 17.58 -8.41
N LEU A 17 -4.24 16.49 -8.84
CA LEU A 17 -4.90 15.20 -9.01
C LEU A 17 -5.33 14.58 -7.68
N LEU A 18 -4.47 14.62 -6.65
CA LEU A 18 -4.77 14.12 -5.31
C LEU A 18 -5.87 14.94 -4.62
N ALA A 19 -5.83 16.27 -4.76
CA ALA A 19 -6.89 17.16 -4.28
C ALA A 19 -8.22 16.85 -4.97
N ARG A 20 -8.20 16.60 -6.29
CA ARG A 20 -9.38 16.21 -7.05
C ARG A 20 -9.94 14.87 -6.58
N PHE A 21 -9.09 13.85 -6.34
CA PHE A 21 -9.51 12.58 -5.75
C PHE A 21 -10.20 12.79 -4.40
N ARG A 22 -9.55 13.52 -3.50
CA ARG A 22 -10.08 13.78 -2.15
C ARG A 22 -11.44 14.48 -2.20
N LYS A 23 -11.54 15.57 -2.96
CA LYS A 23 -12.75 16.39 -3.08
C LYS A 23 -13.90 15.65 -3.76
N GLN A 24 -13.63 14.99 -4.90
CA GLN A 24 -14.68 14.46 -5.76
C GLN A 24 -15.01 12.99 -5.49
N MET A 25 -14.13 12.21 -4.86
CA MET A 25 -14.32 10.76 -4.68
C MET A 25 -14.26 10.36 -3.21
N PHE A 26 -13.20 10.75 -2.50
CA PHE A 26 -12.95 10.20 -1.16
C PHE A 26 -13.76 10.89 -0.07
N THR A 27 -14.29 12.09 -0.30
CA THR A 27 -15.16 12.79 0.67
C THR A 27 -16.56 12.17 0.76
N GLU A 28 -17.12 11.73 -0.37
CA GLU A 28 -18.52 11.28 -0.46
C GLU A 28 -18.90 10.11 0.47
N PRO A 29 -18.06 9.07 0.65
CA PRO A 29 -18.34 8.00 1.59
C PRO A 29 -18.54 8.46 3.04
N HIS A 30 -17.95 9.60 3.41
CA HIS A 30 -18.01 10.17 4.77
C HIS A 30 -19.18 11.14 4.95
N LEU A 31 -19.91 11.47 3.89
CA LEU A 31 -21.10 12.31 3.94
C LEU A 31 -22.31 11.53 4.46
N LEU A 32 -23.15 12.18 5.27
CA LEU A 32 -24.50 11.72 5.56
C LEU A 32 -25.37 11.82 4.30
N GLU A 33 -26.42 11.02 4.22
CA GLU A 33 -27.29 10.97 3.04
C GLU A 33 -27.86 12.35 2.66
N ARG A 34 -28.29 13.16 3.65
CA ARG A 34 -28.75 14.54 3.42
C ARG A 34 -27.67 15.41 2.76
N GLN A 35 -26.42 15.28 3.20
CA GLN A 35 -25.28 16.03 2.66
C GLN A 35 -24.94 15.57 1.24
N ARG A 36 -25.00 14.26 0.97
CA ARG A 36 -24.83 13.72 -0.39
C ARG A 36 -25.86 14.31 -1.35
N LEU A 37 -27.13 14.33 -0.95
CA LEU A 37 -28.21 14.91 -1.77
C LEU A 37 -28.01 16.41 -2.04
N LEU A 38 -27.39 17.17 -1.13
CA LEU A 38 -26.99 18.56 -1.39
C LEU A 38 -25.97 18.64 -2.52
N THR A 39 -24.92 17.82 -2.47
CA THR A 39 -23.85 17.85 -3.49
C THR A 39 -24.29 17.29 -4.86
N GLN A 40 -25.20 16.31 -4.90
CA GLN A 40 -25.57 15.59 -6.12
C GLN A 40 -26.72 16.26 -6.90
N LYS A 41 -27.68 16.91 -6.22
CA LYS A 41 -28.85 17.49 -6.90
C LYS A 41 -28.49 18.83 -7.54
N LYS A 42 -28.61 18.93 -8.86
CA LYS A 42 -28.32 20.16 -9.63
C LYS A 42 -28.98 21.42 -9.08
N LYS A 43 -30.23 21.33 -8.61
CA LYS A 43 -30.96 22.45 -8.01
C LYS A 43 -30.30 23.04 -6.75
N ASN A 44 -29.45 22.27 -6.09
CA ASN A 44 -28.71 22.67 -4.90
C ASN A 44 -27.32 23.23 -5.23
N HIS A 45 -26.86 23.15 -6.49
CA HIS A 45 -25.50 23.55 -6.86
C HIS A 45 -25.27 25.05 -6.70
N HIS A 46 -26.22 25.88 -7.15
CA HIS A 46 -26.19 27.33 -6.95
C HIS A 46 -26.05 27.70 -5.46
N PHE A 47 -26.78 27.00 -4.58
CA PHE A 47 -26.74 27.27 -3.14
C PHE A 47 -25.37 26.95 -2.54
N LEU A 48 -24.70 25.89 -3.02
CA LEU A 48 -23.35 25.54 -2.56
C LEU A 48 -22.26 26.46 -3.10
N GLU A 49 -22.53 27.19 -4.19
CA GLU A 49 -21.63 28.18 -4.77
C GLU A 49 -21.77 29.53 -4.08
N GLU A 50 -23.00 29.94 -3.76
CA GLU A 50 -23.30 31.21 -3.09
C GLU A 50 -23.09 31.16 -1.57
N ASP A 51 -23.47 30.06 -0.92
CA ASP A 51 -23.32 29.86 0.53
C ASP A 51 -22.52 28.57 0.83
N PRO A 52 -21.19 28.66 0.97
CA PRO A 52 -20.33 27.52 1.24
C PRO A 52 -20.68 26.80 2.54
N ILE A 53 -21.21 25.58 2.41
CA ILE A 53 -21.51 24.73 3.57
C ILE A 53 -20.26 23.94 3.97
N TYR A 54 -19.87 24.06 5.23
CA TYR A 54 -18.78 23.31 5.84
C TYR A 54 -19.29 22.29 6.85
N PHE A 55 -18.63 21.15 6.96
CA PHE A 55 -19.00 20.10 7.90
C PHE A 55 -17.77 19.34 8.41
N PRO A 56 -17.81 18.85 9.67
CA PRO A 56 -16.72 18.09 10.22
C PRO A 56 -16.73 16.64 9.70
N ILE A 57 -15.56 16.15 9.29
CA ILE A 57 -15.25 14.73 9.08
C ILE A 57 -14.04 14.38 9.95
N GLY A 58 -14.28 13.67 11.05
CA GLY A 58 -13.24 13.41 12.05
C GLY A 58 -12.66 14.72 12.59
N ASN A 59 -11.35 14.90 12.46
CA ASN A 59 -10.63 16.11 12.92
C ASN A 59 -10.48 17.19 11.84
N GLN A 60 -11.23 17.10 10.74
CA GLN A 60 -11.09 17.98 9.59
C GLN A 60 -12.42 18.60 9.22
N THR A 61 -12.41 19.87 8.84
CA THR A 61 -13.58 20.53 8.26
C THR A 61 -13.48 20.48 6.75
N VAL A 62 -14.54 20.00 6.09
CA VAL A 62 -14.60 19.87 4.63
C VAL A 62 -15.73 20.73 4.10
N GLN A 63 -15.47 21.42 2.99
CA GLN A 63 -16.49 22.18 2.27
C GLN A 63 -17.28 21.22 1.35
N LEU A 64 -18.61 21.28 1.41
CA LEU A 64 -19.46 20.63 0.41
C LEU A 64 -19.32 21.39 -0.90
N THR A 65 -19.04 20.66 -1.97
CA THR A 65 -18.97 21.24 -3.31
C THR A 65 -19.88 20.52 -4.28
N PRO A 66 -20.48 21.22 -5.24
CA PRO A 66 -21.28 20.61 -6.29
C PRO A 66 -20.56 19.43 -6.94
N LYS A 67 -21.24 18.29 -7.03
CA LYS A 67 -20.80 17.16 -7.83
C LYS A 67 -21.48 17.21 -9.19
N LEU A 68 -20.69 17.45 -10.22
CA LEU A 68 -21.08 17.15 -11.59
C LEU A 68 -21.09 15.62 -11.73
N VAL A 69 -22.24 15.09 -12.17
CA VAL A 69 -22.60 13.69 -12.52
C VAL A 69 -21.52 12.63 -12.24
N HIS A 70 -21.87 11.62 -11.43
CA HIS A 70 -21.15 10.34 -11.22
C HIS A 70 -19.75 10.26 -11.84
N HIS A 71 -18.80 11.04 -11.32
CA HIS A 71 -17.40 10.89 -11.69
C HIS A 71 -16.91 9.57 -11.11
N ASN A 72 -17.12 8.50 -11.86
CA ASN A 72 -16.50 7.23 -11.61
C ASN A 72 -15.01 7.45 -11.91
N PHE A 73 -14.17 7.54 -10.88
CA PHE A 73 -12.73 7.68 -11.08
C PHE A 73 -12.19 6.34 -11.56
N PRO A 74 -11.84 6.20 -12.85
CA PRO A 74 -11.42 4.92 -13.35
C PRO A 74 -10.09 4.54 -12.69
N ARG A 75 -9.80 3.25 -12.64
CA ARG A 75 -8.50 2.71 -12.18
C ARG A 75 -7.31 3.31 -12.94
N LYS A 76 -7.53 3.81 -14.17
CA LYS A 76 -6.53 4.55 -14.96
C LYS A 76 -6.06 5.83 -14.27
N MET A 77 -6.91 6.49 -13.47
CA MET A 77 -6.53 7.68 -12.71
C MET A 77 -5.60 7.34 -11.54
N PHE A 78 -5.82 6.23 -10.84
CA PHE A 78 -4.87 5.72 -9.85
C PHE A 78 -3.52 5.48 -10.49
N THR A 79 -3.51 4.77 -11.63
CA THR A 79 -2.28 4.54 -12.39
C THR A 79 -1.62 5.86 -12.80
N LYS A 80 -2.39 6.86 -13.25
CA LYS A 80 -1.87 8.18 -13.59
C LYS A 80 -1.19 8.85 -12.40
N ALA A 81 -1.82 8.85 -11.22
CA ALA A 81 -1.23 9.40 -10.00
C ALA A 81 0.12 8.75 -9.68
N VAL A 82 0.19 7.42 -9.71
CA VAL A 82 1.44 6.67 -9.46
C VAL A 82 2.53 6.96 -10.51
N HIS A 83 2.17 7.31 -11.75
CA HIS A 83 3.14 7.70 -12.78
C HIS A 83 3.68 9.12 -12.60
N LEU A 84 2.89 10.00 -11.96
CA LEU A 84 3.31 11.36 -11.61
C LEU A 84 4.25 11.37 -10.41
N MET A 85 4.21 10.37 -9.53
CA MET A 85 5.17 10.22 -8.42
C MET A 85 6.60 10.02 -8.94
N LYS A 86 7.50 10.94 -8.58
CA LYS A 86 8.91 10.94 -9.03
C LYS A 86 9.89 10.74 -7.90
N VAL A 87 9.67 11.38 -6.76
CA VAL A 87 10.58 11.34 -5.61
C VAL A 87 10.04 10.42 -4.52
N PRO A 88 10.88 9.91 -3.61
CA PRO A 88 10.44 8.97 -2.58
C PRO A 88 9.25 9.47 -1.75
N SER A 89 9.18 10.77 -1.42
CA SER A 89 8.08 11.33 -0.61
C SER A 89 6.71 11.29 -1.31
N ASP A 90 6.67 11.30 -2.65
CA ASP A 90 5.39 11.25 -3.38
C ASP A 90 4.66 9.92 -3.15
N PHE A 91 5.41 8.85 -2.92
CA PHE A 91 4.87 7.50 -2.71
C PHE A 91 4.19 7.34 -1.35
N ASP A 92 4.34 8.29 -0.42
CA ASP A 92 3.57 8.33 0.84
C ASP A 92 2.07 8.50 0.60
N ALA A 93 1.65 8.99 -0.57
CA ALA A 93 0.24 9.12 -0.94
C ALA A 93 -0.41 7.77 -1.31
N ILE A 94 0.36 6.70 -1.59
CA ILE A 94 -0.21 5.43 -2.07
C ILE A 94 -1.17 4.77 -1.06
N PRO A 95 -0.82 4.61 0.23
CA PRO A 95 -1.74 4.01 1.21
C PRO A 95 -3.09 4.75 1.27
N GLU A 96 -3.04 6.08 1.27
CA GLU A 96 -4.21 6.95 1.33
C GLU A 96 -5.05 6.89 0.04
N LEU A 97 -4.41 6.78 -1.12
CA LEU A 97 -5.10 6.51 -2.39
C LEU A 97 -5.81 5.16 -2.34
N VAL A 98 -5.13 4.11 -1.89
CA VAL A 98 -5.69 2.76 -1.79
C VAL A 98 -6.89 2.75 -0.85
N LEU A 99 -6.78 3.39 0.32
CA LEU A 99 -7.87 3.57 1.28
C LEU A 99 -9.07 4.30 0.66
N GLY A 100 -8.82 5.41 -0.03
CA GLY A 100 -9.89 6.19 -0.67
C GLY A 100 -10.62 5.40 -1.76
N TYR A 101 -9.90 4.62 -2.56
CA TYR A 101 -10.51 3.74 -3.57
C TYR A 101 -11.38 2.65 -2.93
N THR A 102 -10.93 2.03 -1.84
CA THR A 102 -11.76 1.08 -1.08
C THR A 102 -13.01 1.76 -0.52
N GLN A 103 -12.87 2.87 0.20
CA GLN A 103 -13.98 3.54 0.89
C GLN A 103 -15.07 4.01 -0.08
N SER A 104 -14.68 4.40 -1.29
CA SER A 104 -15.60 4.81 -2.37
C SER A 104 -16.22 3.65 -3.15
N GLY A 105 -15.97 2.40 -2.75
CA GLY A 105 -16.47 1.21 -3.44
C GLY A 105 -15.80 0.92 -4.79
N SER A 106 -14.81 1.73 -5.18
CA SER A 106 -14.08 1.59 -6.45
C SER A 106 -12.91 0.63 -6.27
N LYS A 107 -13.17 -0.68 -6.35
CA LYS A 107 -12.12 -1.70 -6.15
C LYS A 107 -10.98 -1.57 -7.17
N LEU A 108 -9.76 -1.37 -6.68
CA LEU A 108 -8.52 -1.50 -7.47
C LEU A 108 -8.29 -2.97 -7.82
N LEU A 109 -7.62 -3.23 -8.94
CA LEU A 109 -7.18 -4.58 -9.30
C LEU A 109 -5.79 -4.84 -8.70
N ASP A 110 -5.47 -6.12 -8.49
CA ASP A 110 -4.16 -6.54 -7.98
C ASP A 110 -3.01 -6.00 -8.82
N LYS A 111 -3.17 -5.95 -10.15
CA LYS A 111 -2.18 -5.36 -11.06
C LYS A 111 -1.91 -3.87 -10.79
N ASN A 112 -2.89 -3.11 -10.33
CA ASN A 112 -2.74 -1.70 -9.98
C ASN A 112 -1.89 -1.57 -8.71
N ILE A 113 -2.22 -2.34 -7.68
CA ILE A 113 -1.51 -2.32 -6.40
C ILE A 113 -0.08 -2.87 -6.58
N CYS A 114 0.08 -3.98 -7.31
CA CYS A 114 1.37 -4.55 -7.68
C CYS A 114 2.28 -3.52 -8.39
N MET A 115 1.74 -2.80 -9.37
CA MET A 115 2.47 -1.74 -10.08
C MET A 115 2.90 -0.59 -9.15
N ALA A 116 2.03 -0.19 -8.23
CA ALA A 116 2.34 0.85 -7.24
C ALA A 116 3.44 0.41 -6.25
N VAL A 117 3.31 -0.80 -5.69
CA VAL A 117 4.31 -1.40 -4.78
C VAL A 117 5.66 -1.55 -5.46
N ARG A 118 5.69 -2.05 -6.70
CA ARG A 118 6.93 -2.19 -7.47
C ARG A 118 7.61 -0.84 -7.73
N ARG A 119 6.85 0.17 -8.14
CA ARG A 119 7.40 1.53 -8.37
C ARG A 119 7.90 2.18 -7.08
N ALA A 120 7.20 2.01 -5.97
CA ALA A 120 7.66 2.47 -4.66
C ALA A 120 8.94 1.73 -4.23
N GLY A 121 9.00 0.41 -4.43
CA GLY A 121 10.16 -0.40 -4.09
C GLY A 121 11.45 0.08 -4.77
N ILE A 122 11.41 0.34 -6.08
CA ILE A 122 12.60 0.80 -6.83
C ILE A 122 13.03 2.23 -6.46
N THR A 123 12.16 3.05 -5.88
CA THR A 123 12.50 4.40 -5.40
C THR A 123 12.89 4.43 -3.91
N GLY A 124 13.13 3.27 -3.29
CA GLY A 124 13.53 3.17 -1.89
C GLY A 124 12.38 3.26 -0.89
N ARG A 125 11.14 3.10 -1.36
CA ARG A 125 9.89 3.13 -0.59
C ARG A 125 9.22 1.76 -0.50
N ALA A 126 10.03 0.75 -0.20
CA ALA A 126 9.56 -0.61 0.02
C ALA A 126 8.56 -0.73 1.21
N ASP A 127 8.54 0.26 2.11
CA ASP A 127 7.61 0.36 3.24
C ASP A 127 6.15 0.63 2.83
N VAL A 128 5.86 1.00 1.58
CA VAL A 128 4.49 1.32 1.15
C VAL A 128 3.53 0.15 1.33
N LEU A 129 3.94 -1.09 1.04
CA LEU A 129 3.07 -2.26 1.24
C LEU A 129 2.78 -2.51 2.72
N ILE A 130 3.75 -2.25 3.60
CA ILE A 130 3.56 -2.33 5.06
C ILE A 130 2.48 -1.35 5.47
N LYS A 131 2.56 -0.09 5.03
CA LYS A 131 1.57 0.95 5.35
C LYS A 131 0.16 0.60 4.84
N ILE A 132 0.05 0.00 3.65
CA ILE A 132 -1.24 -0.51 3.13
C ILE A 132 -1.81 -1.60 4.05
N LEU A 133 -0.96 -2.53 4.49
CA LEU A 133 -1.33 -3.64 5.37
C LEU A 133 -1.63 -3.21 6.81
N GLU A 134 -0.97 -2.18 7.33
CA GLU A 134 -1.29 -1.61 8.65
C GLU A 134 -2.68 -0.98 8.68
N GLN A 135 -3.16 -0.51 7.54
CA GLN A 135 -4.53 -0.03 7.35
C GLN A 135 -5.51 -1.13 6.90
N ALA A 136 -5.16 -2.43 7.02
CA ALA A 136 -5.93 -3.52 6.42
C ALA A 136 -7.39 -3.62 6.91
N GLU A 137 -7.66 -3.30 8.18
CA GLU A 137 -9.04 -3.24 8.71
C GLU A 137 -9.94 -2.28 7.92
N HIS A 138 -9.37 -1.18 7.43
CA HIS A 138 -10.08 -0.18 6.65
C HIS A 138 -10.01 -0.45 5.15
N ASN A 139 -8.90 -1.02 4.68
CA ASN A 139 -8.68 -1.29 3.28
C ASN A 139 -9.46 -2.51 2.79
N LYS A 140 -9.70 -3.51 3.63
CA LYS A 140 -10.35 -4.78 3.22
C LYS A 140 -9.76 -5.36 1.92
N ILE A 141 -8.44 -5.23 1.76
CA ILE A 141 -7.71 -5.68 0.57
C ILE A 141 -7.03 -7.00 0.89
N HIS A 142 -7.30 -7.99 0.05
CA HIS A 142 -6.51 -9.22 -0.01
C HIS A 142 -5.20 -8.93 -0.77
N ILE A 143 -4.06 -9.39 -0.24
CA ILE A 143 -2.75 -9.22 -0.87
C ILE A 143 -2.30 -10.56 -1.43
N PRO A 144 -2.44 -10.80 -2.74
CA PRO A 144 -1.96 -12.03 -3.35
C PRO A 144 -0.44 -12.13 -3.30
N MET A 145 0.07 -13.36 -3.46
CA MET A 145 1.50 -13.67 -3.46
C MET A 145 2.32 -12.78 -4.41
N SER A 146 1.77 -12.43 -5.57
CA SER A 146 2.43 -11.58 -6.56
C SER A 146 2.77 -10.20 -5.99
N ILE A 147 1.88 -9.59 -5.22
CA ILE A 147 2.10 -8.28 -4.58
C ILE A 147 3.05 -8.42 -3.40
N ALA A 148 2.90 -9.47 -2.59
CA ALA A 148 3.78 -9.74 -1.47
C ALA A 148 5.25 -9.89 -1.90
N ARG A 149 5.51 -10.66 -2.97
CA ARG A 149 6.84 -10.84 -3.55
C ARG A 149 7.44 -9.53 -4.09
N GLU A 150 6.64 -8.65 -4.69
CA GLU A 150 7.10 -7.31 -5.08
C GLU A 150 7.49 -6.45 -3.87
N GLY A 151 6.73 -6.55 -2.77
CA GLY A 151 7.10 -5.92 -1.49
C GLY A 151 8.46 -6.38 -0.98
N PHE A 152 8.71 -7.69 -0.98
CA PHE A 152 10.01 -8.25 -0.62
C PHE A 152 11.14 -7.80 -1.56
N ARG A 153 10.90 -7.76 -2.88
CA ARG A 153 11.87 -7.27 -3.87
C ARG A 153 12.29 -5.82 -3.60
N GLY A 154 11.36 -4.96 -3.19
CA GLY A 154 11.69 -3.58 -2.79
C GLY A 154 12.72 -3.50 -1.66
N PHE A 155 12.66 -4.43 -0.69
CA PHE A 155 13.65 -4.48 0.38
C PHE A 155 15.02 -4.99 -0.08
N ILE A 156 15.08 -5.86 -1.11
CA ILE A 156 16.36 -6.23 -1.74
C ILE A 156 17.05 -5.00 -2.33
N VAL A 157 16.31 -4.16 -3.06
CA VAL A 157 16.84 -2.91 -3.63
C VAL A 157 17.39 -2.02 -2.51
N THR A 158 16.64 -1.88 -1.41
CA THR A 158 17.06 -1.08 -0.25
C THR A 158 18.33 -1.64 0.41
N ALA A 159 18.45 -2.97 0.52
CA ALA A 159 19.60 -3.64 1.14
C ALA A 159 20.89 -3.57 0.29
N LYS A 160 20.76 -3.37 -1.02
CA LYS A 160 21.91 -3.20 -1.92
C LYS A 160 22.60 -1.85 -1.75
N LEU A 161 21.94 -0.86 -1.17
CA LEU A 161 22.54 0.44 -0.88
C LEU A 161 23.77 0.30 0.03
N PRO A 162 24.77 1.19 -0.09
CA PRO A 162 26.01 1.11 0.70
C PRO A 162 25.81 1.50 2.18
N SER A 163 24.68 2.11 2.53
CA SER A 163 24.41 2.62 3.87
C SER A 163 24.01 1.52 4.86
N LYS A 164 24.72 1.44 6.00
CA LYS A 164 24.37 0.57 7.14
C LYS A 164 22.94 0.80 7.62
N HIS A 165 22.52 2.07 7.68
CA HIS A 165 21.16 2.43 8.08
C HIS A 165 20.12 1.87 7.10
N ALA A 166 20.36 1.98 5.80
CA ALA A 166 19.45 1.45 4.78
C ALA A 166 19.33 -0.08 4.86
N VAL A 167 20.43 -0.79 5.06
CA VAL A 167 20.42 -2.25 5.19
C VAL A 167 19.68 -2.71 6.45
N ILE A 168 19.91 -2.05 7.60
CA ILE A 168 19.16 -2.33 8.83
C ILE A 168 17.65 -2.06 8.62
N LYS A 169 17.31 -0.95 7.95
CA LYS A 169 15.92 -0.62 7.60
C LYS A 169 15.32 -1.71 6.71
N ALA A 170 16.06 -2.22 5.74
CA ALA A 170 15.61 -3.29 4.85
C ALA A 170 15.31 -4.59 5.61
N VAL A 171 16.22 -5.04 6.49
CA VAL A 171 16.00 -6.22 7.34
C VAL A 171 14.75 -6.04 8.20
N ARG A 172 14.63 -4.90 8.89
CA ARG A 172 13.49 -4.61 9.77
C ARG A 172 12.17 -4.57 9.00
N GLY A 173 12.14 -3.86 7.87
CA GLY A 173 10.97 -3.74 7.01
C GLY A 173 10.53 -5.09 6.43
N ALA A 174 11.45 -5.89 5.87
CA ALA A 174 11.12 -7.20 5.35
C ALA A 174 10.55 -8.14 6.43
N ARG A 175 11.08 -8.07 7.66
CA ARG A 175 10.54 -8.82 8.81
C ARG A 175 9.14 -8.37 9.19
N GLN A 176 8.91 -7.07 9.26
CA GLN A 176 7.59 -6.49 9.55
C GLN A 176 6.57 -6.89 8.48
N LEU A 177 6.94 -6.78 7.20
CA LEU A 177 6.10 -7.21 6.09
C LEU A 177 5.70 -8.68 6.23
N ARG A 178 6.66 -9.58 6.47
CA ARG A 178 6.38 -11.00 6.72
C ARG A 178 5.38 -11.19 7.88
N ASN A 179 5.57 -10.48 8.98
CA ASN A 179 4.70 -10.60 10.14
C ASN A 179 3.27 -10.12 9.85
N LEU A 180 3.11 -9.04 9.08
CA LEU A 180 1.79 -8.54 8.68
C LEU A 180 1.09 -9.51 7.71
N LEU A 181 1.82 -10.05 6.74
CA LEU A 181 1.29 -11.05 5.79
C LEU A 181 0.88 -12.34 6.52
N GLY A 182 1.60 -12.75 7.57
CA GLY A 182 1.21 -13.90 8.39
C GLY A 182 -0.02 -13.67 9.28
N LYS A 183 -0.47 -12.42 9.44
CA LYS A 183 -1.72 -12.09 10.15
C LYS A 183 -2.91 -11.94 9.20
N GLN A 184 -2.69 -11.95 7.88
CA GLN A 184 -3.75 -11.65 6.93
C GLN A 184 -4.89 -12.68 6.95
N ASP A 185 -4.56 -13.94 7.27
CA ASP A 185 -5.50 -15.03 7.50
C ASP A 185 -6.50 -14.72 8.63
N THR A 186 -6.12 -13.88 9.60
CA THR A 186 -6.99 -13.47 10.73
C THR A 186 -7.97 -12.34 10.37
N LEU A 187 -7.85 -11.74 9.18
CA LEU A 187 -8.67 -10.61 8.74
C LEU A 187 -9.93 -11.02 7.96
N GLY A 188 -10.22 -12.32 7.83
CA GLY A 188 -11.43 -12.83 7.18
C GLY A 188 -11.51 -12.55 5.67
N LEU A 189 -10.36 -12.37 5.00
CA LEU A 189 -10.24 -12.05 3.57
C LEU A 189 -9.95 -13.32 2.74
N ASP A 190 -11.02 -14.02 2.32
CA ASP A 190 -11.04 -15.27 1.54
C ASP A 190 -10.22 -16.47 2.11
N PRO A 191 -10.68 -17.72 1.89
CA PRO A 191 -10.32 -18.87 2.74
C PRO A 191 -9.07 -19.66 2.32
N GLU A 192 -8.28 -19.24 1.32
CA GLU A 192 -6.97 -19.87 1.14
C GLU A 192 -5.92 -19.11 1.95
N PRO A 193 -5.49 -19.62 3.12
CA PRO A 193 -4.37 -19.07 3.88
C PRO A 193 -3.12 -19.30 3.04
N VAL A 194 -2.82 -18.34 2.17
CA VAL A 194 -1.65 -18.45 1.34
C VAL A 194 -0.46 -18.47 2.29
N LYS A 195 0.40 -19.45 2.10
CA LYS A 195 1.70 -19.64 2.75
C LYS A 195 2.64 -18.43 2.62
N ILE A 196 2.20 -17.20 2.39
CA ILE A 196 3.02 -16.00 2.13
C ILE A 196 4.10 -15.81 3.20
N ALA A 197 3.78 -16.07 4.48
CA ALA A 197 4.76 -16.01 5.56
C ALA A 197 5.81 -17.14 5.55
N LYS A 198 5.50 -18.23 4.84
CA LYS A 198 6.34 -19.40 4.58
C LYS A 198 6.81 -19.48 3.11
N ASP A 199 6.52 -18.45 2.30
CA ASP A 199 6.82 -18.43 0.87
C ASP A 199 8.33 -18.51 0.70
N PRO A 200 8.84 -19.44 -0.13
CA PRO A 200 10.27 -19.68 -0.24
C PRO A 200 10.96 -18.48 -0.89
N VAL A 201 10.27 -17.72 -1.76
CA VAL A 201 10.80 -16.48 -2.32
C VAL A 201 10.92 -15.39 -1.24
N GLY A 202 9.91 -15.22 -0.38
CA GLY A 202 9.96 -14.31 0.77
C GLY A 202 11.02 -14.70 1.80
N LEU A 203 11.12 -15.99 2.15
CA LEU A 203 12.11 -16.52 3.08
C LEU A 203 13.53 -16.41 2.51
N GLY A 204 13.73 -16.75 1.24
CA GLY A 204 15.00 -16.61 0.54
C GLY A 204 15.42 -15.14 0.42
N THR A 205 14.46 -14.23 0.20
CA THR A 205 14.72 -12.78 0.24
C THR A 205 15.21 -12.34 1.62
N LEU A 206 14.54 -12.78 2.70
CA LEU A 206 14.96 -12.47 4.07
C LEU A 206 16.36 -13.01 4.37
N ALA A 207 16.62 -14.27 4.01
CA ALA A 207 17.94 -14.88 4.16
C ALA A 207 19.02 -14.10 3.38
N GLY A 208 18.74 -13.71 2.13
CA GLY A 208 19.67 -12.94 1.31
C GLY A 208 19.96 -11.55 1.90
N ILE A 209 18.93 -10.84 2.36
CA ILE A 209 19.10 -9.50 2.96
C ILE A 209 19.85 -9.58 4.30
N THR A 210 19.57 -10.58 5.15
CA THR A 210 20.30 -10.74 6.42
C THR A 210 21.75 -11.18 6.20
N SER A 211 21.98 -12.09 5.23
CA SER A 211 23.33 -12.50 4.84
C SER A 211 24.15 -11.31 4.34
N GLU A 212 23.58 -10.48 3.48
CA GLU A 212 24.26 -9.29 2.97
C GLU A 212 24.56 -8.27 4.07
N ALA A 213 23.65 -8.12 5.05
CA ALA A 213 23.88 -7.28 6.22
C ALA A 213 25.07 -7.79 7.06
N SER A 214 25.12 -9.09 7.31
CA SER A 214 26.21 -9.74 8.03
C SER A 214 27.54 -9.62 7.31
N ARG A 215 27.55 -9.85 5.98
CA ARG A 215 28.74 -9.69 5.12
C ARG A 215 29.28 -8.26 5.16
N LYS A 216 28.41 -7.24 5.03
CA LYS A 216 28.82 -5.84 4.99
C LYS A 216 29.24 -5.27 6.35
N PHE A 217 28.57 -5.66 7.43
CA PHE A 217 28.66 -4.91 8.69
C PHE A 217 29.05 -5.73 9.92
N ASN A 218 29.10 -7.06 9.80
CA ASN A 218 29.40 -7.95 10.91
C ASN A 218 30.52 -8.96 10.59
N GLY A 219 31.45 -8.60 9.71
CA GLY A 219 32.59 -9.47 9.36
C GLY A 219 32.20 -10.81 8.74
N GLY A 220 31.00 -10.92 8.14
CA GLY A 220 30.48 -12.17 7.56
C GLY A 220 29.85 -13.13 8.57
N LEU A 221 29.80 -12.80 9.86
CA LEU A 221 29.19 -13.64 10.88
C LEU A 221 27.66 -13.44 10.93
N ASP A 222 26.89 -14.52 11.03
CA ASP A 222 25.43 -14.48 11.17
C ASP A 222 25.02 -14.11 12.61
N HIS A 223 25.22 -12.85 12.98
CA HIS A 223 24.86 -12.35 14.30
C HIS A 223 23.34 -12.50 14.54
N GLY A 224 22.99 -13.30 15.56
CA GLY A 224 21.61 -13.62 15.92
C GLY A 224 21.02 -14.84 15.18
N GLY A 225 21.79 -15.51 14.31
CA GLY A 225 21.38 -16.75 13.64
C GLY A 225 20.21 -16.60 12.65
N TYR A 226 19.86 -15.37 12.27
CA TYR A 226 18.68 -15.10 11.46
C TYR A 226 18.81 -15.65 10.05
N THR A 227 19.99 -15.57 9.44
CA THR A 227 20.23 -16.07 8.09
C THR A 227 20.05 -17.59 8.07
N ALA A 228 20.70 -18.30 9.00
CA ALA A 228 20.55 -19.74 9.15
C ALA A 228 19.09 -20.12 9.44
N TRP A 229 18.37 -19.34 10.25
CA TRP A 229 16.97 -19.57 10.55
C TRP A 229 16.07 -19.48 9.31
N TYR A 230 16.21 -18.42 8.50
CA TYR A 230 15.42 -18.25 7.28
C TYR A 230 15.74 -19.33 6.24
N VAL A 231 17.01 -19.69 6.08
CA VAL A 231 17.43 -20.79 5.19
C VAL A 231 16.80 -22.10 5.62
N LYS A 232 16.89 -22.47 6.91
CA LYS A 232 16.26 -23.69 7.42
C LYS A 232 14.76 -23.71 7.18
N LYS A 233 14.07 -22.60 7.41
CA LYS A 233 12.62 -22.48 7.16
C LYS A 233 12.26 -22.61 5.68
N MET A 234 13.11 -22.08 4.79
CA MET A 234 12.89 -22.18 3.35
C MET A 234 12.90 -23.63 2.85
N PHE A 235 13.72 -24.51 3.44
CA PHE A 235 13.81 -25.93 3.05
C PHE A 235 12.80 -26.86 3.74
N LEU A 236 11.86 -26.33 4.53
CA LEU A 236 10.80 -27.16 5.09
C LEU A 236 9.82 -27.60 3.99
N PRO A 237 9.28 -28.84 4.05
CA PRO A 237 8.35 -29.34 3.05
C PRO A 237 7.12 -28.45 2.85
N GLU A 238 6.62 -27.82 3.93
CA GLU A 238 5.47 -26.93 3.82
C GLU A 238 5.74 -25.63 3.05
N SER A 239 7.01 -25.26 2.84
CA SER A 239 7.42 -24.03 2.16
C SER A 239 7.40 -24.18 0.64
N TRP A 240 7.58 -25.39 0.10
CA TRP A 240 7.50 -25.63 -1.34
C TRP A 240 6.16 -26.28 -1.69
N ASP A 241 5.69 -26.02 -2.91
CA ASP A 241 4.63 -26.84 -3.47
C ASP A 241 5.27 -28.17 -3.85
N SER A 242 4.66 -29.28 -3.42
CA SER A 242 5.12 -30.61 -3.81
C SER A 242 5.05 -30.68 -5.33
N VAL A 243 6.20 -30.83 -6.00
CA VAL A 243 6.24 -31.23 -7.39
C VAL A 243 5.55 -32.60 -7.39
N LYS A 244 4.38 -32.70 -8.03
CA LYS A 244 3.83 -34.01 -8.32
C LYS A 244 4.80 -34.62 -9.31
N ASP A 245 5.53 -35.64 -8.87
CA ASP A 245 6.31 -36.45 -9.79
C ASP A 245 5.31 -37.00 -10.82
N GLU A 246 5.35 -36.46 -12.04
CA GLU A 246 4.64 -37.05 -13.17
C GLU A 246 5.30 -38.42 -13.41
N GLN A 247 4.60 -39.48 -12.98
CA GLN A 247 4.90 -40.87 -13.34
C GLN A 247 4.42 -41.16 -14.77
#